data_AF-A0A954UFV2-F1
#
_entry.id   AF-A0A954UFV2-F1
#
_cell.length_a   1.000
_cell.length_b   1.000
_cell.length_c   1.000
_cell.angle_alpha   90.00
_cell.angle_beta   90.00
_cell.angle_gamma   90.00
#
_symmetry.space_group_name_H-M   'P 1'
#
loop_
_entity.id
_entity.type
_entity.pdbx_description
1 polymer ?
#
loop_
_entity_poly.entity_id
_entity_poly.type
_entity_poly.pdbx_seq_one_letter_code
_entity_poly.pdbx_strand_id
1 'polypeptide(L)'
;TKDRKMYDQRERELRDYEWTLASVREEAHRLGLEEGRHQGIEQGRELGIEQGREQGLRKGRHEGALIGKIQLLQELLGDSPLDDEASRGMSSAELAALLAALQERMRSRDA
;
A
#
# COMPACT_ATOMS: atom_id res chain seq x y z
N THR A 1 -19.34 -67.42 -16.29
CA THR A 1 -18.91 -67.96 -14.98
C THR A 1 -18.93 -66.85 -13.94
N LYS A 2 -19.09 -67.18 -12.65
CA LYS A 2 -19.14 -66.20 -11.55
C LYS A 2 -17.89 -65.31 -11.51
N ASP A 3 -16.73 -65.84 -11.89
CA ASP A 3 -15.44 -65.13 -11.89
C ASP A 3 -15.39 -63.89 -12.77
N ARG A 4 -16.01 -63.92 -13.95
CA ARG A 4 -16.06 -62.74 -14.84
C ARG A 4 -16.86 -61.60 -14.21
N LYS A 5 -17.97 -61.91 -13.53
CA LYS A 5 -18.77 -60.90 -12.83
C LYS A 5 -18.03 -60.30 -11.65
N MET A 6 -17.27 -61.11 -10.91
CA MET A 6 -16.44 -60.63 -9.80
C MET A 6 -15.28 -59.75 -10.28
N TYR A 7 -14.67 -60.10 -11.42
CA TYR A 7 -13.65 -59.28 -12.07
C TYR A 7 -14.22 -57.92 -12.51
N ASP A 8 -15.33 -57.93 -13.25
CA ASP A 8 -15.99 -56.71 -13.76
C ASP A 8 -16.44 -55.80 -12.60
N GLN A 9 -16.89 -56.36 -11.48
CA GLN A 9 -17.27 -55.61 -10.28
C GLN A 9 -16.06 -54.94 -9.62
N ARG A 10 -14.96 -55.67 -9.41
CA ARG A 10 -13.74 -55.11 -8.82
C ARG A 10 -13.15 -54.00 -9.68
N GLU A 11 -13.18 -54.16 -11.00
CA GLU A 11 -12.70 -53.15 -11.93
C GLU A 11 -13.55 -51.87 -11.88
N ARG A 12 -14.86 -52.00 -11.66
CA ARG A 12 -15.75 -50.86 -11.43
C ARG A 12 -15.45 -50.15 -10.12
N GLU A 13 -15.27 -50.87 -9.02
CA GLU A 13 -14.95 -50.30 -7.72
C GLU A 13 -13.63 -49.53 -7.73
N LEU A 14 -12.61 -50.06 -8.43
CA LEU A 14 -11.34 -49.36 -8.62
C LEU A 14 -11.51 -48.07 -9.43
N ARG A 15 -12.27 -48.11 -10.52
CA ARG A 15 -12.58 -46.91 -11.33
C ARG A 15 -13.33 -45.84 -10.53
N ASP A 16 -14.34 -46.24 -9.76
CA ASP A 16 -15.14 -45.31 -8.94
C ASP A 16 -14.29 -44.69 -7.82
N TYR A 17 -13.37 -45.47 -7.24
CA TYR A 17 -12.40 -44.98 -6.25
C TYR A 17 -11.40 -43.99 -6.87
N GLU A 18 -10.80 -44.34 -8.01
CA GLU A 18 -9.85 -43.48 -8.73
C GLU A 18 -10.52 -42.16 -9.17
N TRP A 19 -11.74 -42.24 -9.69
CA TRP A 19 -12.52 -41.07 -10.09
C TRP A 19 -12.80 -40.14 -8.90
N THR A 20 -13.21 -40.71 -7.77
CA THR A 20 -13.45 -39.97 -6.52
C THR A 20 -12.16 -39.30 -6.01
N LEU A 21 -11.03 -40.00 -6.07
CA LEU A 21 -9.76 -39.44 -5.64
C LEU A 21 -9.29 -38.32 -6.57
N ALA A 22 -9.52 -38.45 -7.87
CA ALA A 22 -9.22 -37.42 -8.85
C ALA A 22 -10.08 -36.17 -8.64
N SER A 23 -11.40 -36.32 -8.42
CA SER A 23 -12.29 -35.19 -8.20
C SER A 23 -11.98 -34.45 -6.89
N VAL A 24 -11.66 -35.16 -5.81
CA VAL A 24 -11.24 -34.55 -4.55
C VAL A 24 -9.93 -33.78 -4.72
N ARG A 25 -8.96 -34.30 -5.48
CA ARG A 25 -7.70 -33.60 -5.76
C ARG A 25 -7.92 -32.34 -6.59
N GLU A 26 -8.75 -32.42 -7.61
CA GLU A 26 -9.09 -31.27 -8.46
C GLU A 26 -9.79 -30.18 -7.66
N GLU A 27 -10.75 -30.55 -6.81
CA GLU A 27 -11.45 -29.63 -5.94
C GLU A 27 -10.52 -28.99 -4.91
N ALA A 28 -9.66 -29.79 -4.25
CA ALA A 28 -8.67 -29.26 -3.31
C ALA A 28 -7.69 -28.29 -3.99
N HIS A 29 -7.24 -28.60 -5.21
CA HIS A 29 -6.36 -27.72 -5.98
C HIS A 29 -7.06 -26.42 -6.37
N ARG A 30 -8.33 -26.50 -6.80
CA ARG A 30 -9.15 -25.33 -7.13
C ARG A 30 -9.35 -24.43 -5.91
N LEU A 31 -9.71 -25.03 -4.76
CA LEU A 31 -9.90 -24.30 -3.51
C LEU A 31 -8.60 -23.63 -3.05
N GLY A 32 -7.47 -24.34 -3.12
CA GLY A 32 -6.16 -23.78 -2.76
C GLY A 32 -5.76 -22.61 -3.67
N LEU A 33 -6.04 -22.70 -4.97
CA LEU A 33 -5.82 -21.58 -5.90
C LEU A 33 -6.72 -20.39 -5.60
N GLU A 34 -8.00 -20.64 -5.32
CA GLU A 34 -8.96 -19.58 -5.02
C GLU A 34 -8.61 -18.87 -3.71
N GLU A 35 -8.29 -19.63 -2.66
CA GLU A 35 -7.86 -19.12 -1.37
C GLU A 35 -6.55 -18.35 -1.49
N GLY A 36 -5.53 -18.92 -2.17
CA GLY A 36 -4.26 -18.23 -2.39
C GLY A 36 -4.42 -16.93 -3.18
N ARG A 37 -5.30 -16.91 -4.19
CA ARG A 37 -5.63 -15.69 -4.94
C ARG A 37 -6.33 -14.67 -4.06
N HIS A 38 -7.31 -15.10 -3.26
CA HIS A 38 -8.04 -14.20 -2.36
C HIS A 38 -7.09 -13.56 -1.33
N GLN A 39 -6.31 -14.39 -0.64
CA GLN A 39 -5.33 -13.93 0.35
C GLN A 39 -4.30 -12.99 -0.28
N GLY A 40 -3.79 -13.31 -1.47
CA GLY A 40 -2.83 -12.46 -2.17
C GLY A 40 -3.40 -11.08 -2.53
N ILE A 41 -4.64 -11.01 -3.00
CA ILE A 41 -5.32 -9.75 -3.31
C ILE A 41 -5.58 -8.94 -2.04
N GLU A 42 -6.07 -9.59 -0.98
CA GLU A 42 -6.39 -8.96 0.29
C GLU A 42 -5.14 -8.34 0.93
N GLN A 43 -4.09 -9.15 1.10
CA GLN A 43 -2.80 -8.68 1.64
C GLN A 43 -2.17 -7.58 0.79
N GLY A 44 -2.18 -7.74 -0.53
CA GLY A 44 -1.63 -6.74 -1.44
C GLY A 44 -2.37 -5.39 -1.34
N ARG A 45 -3.70 -5.43 -1.21
CA ARG A 45 -4.53 -4.24 -1.05
C ARG A 45 -4.29 -3.57 0.30
N GLU A 46 -4.26 -4.35 1.39
CA GLU A 46 -4.02 -3.82 2.74
C GLU A 46 -2.66 -3.15 2.84
N LEU A 47 -1.58 -3.84 2.42
CA LEU A 47 -0.23 -3.28 2.42
C LEU A 47 -0.13 -2.04 1.55
N GLY A 48 -0.73 -2.04 0.36
CA GLY A 48 -0.73 -0.88 -0.54
C GLY A 48 -1.43 0.34 0.07
N ILE A 49 -2.58 0.14 0.70
CA ILE A 49 -3.33 1.23 1.35
C ILE A 49 -2.56 1.76 2.56
N GLU A 50 -2.03 0.87 3.41
CA GLU A 50 -1.28 1.25 4.60
C GLU A 50 -0.03 2.08 4.23
N GLN A 51 0.79 1.56 3.31
CA GLN A 51 2.00 2.24 2.86
C GLN A 51 1.68 3.58 2.16
N GLY A 52 0.64 3.62 1.33
CA GLY A 52 0.23 4.86 0.66
C GLY A 52 -0.23 5.92 1.66
N ARG A 53 -1.04 5.52 2.65
CA ARG A 53 -1.53 6.40 3.70
C ARG A 53 -0.39 6.92 4.58
N GLU A 54 0.52 6.04 5.01
CA GLU A 54 1.65 6.42 5.84
C GLU A 54 2.59 7.40 5.12
N GLN A 55 2.95 7.10 3.86
CA GLN A 55 3.78 7.99 3.06
C GLN A 55 3.12 9.35 2.82
N GLY A 56 1.83 9.36 2.49
CA GLY A 56 1.06 10.59 2.30
C GLY A 56 0.98 11.42 3.58
N LEU A 57 0.70 10.81 4.73
CA LEU A 57 0.67 11.49 6.02
C LEU A 57 2.04 12.03 6.42
N ARG A 58 3.12 11.26 6.22
CA ARG A 58 4.48 11.69 6.53
C ARG A 58 4.88 12.89 5.68
N LYS A 59 4.61 12.84 4.37
CA LYS A 59 4.87 13.95 3.44
C LYS A 59 4.08 15.20 3.84
N GLY A 60 2.76 15.06 4.04
CA GLY A 60 1.90 16.18 4.43
C GLY A 60 2.27 16.81 5.77
N ARG A 61 2.64 16.01 6.78
CA ARG A 61 3.14 16.54 8.06
C ARG A 61 4.47 17.28 7.89
N HIS A 62 5.38 16.77 7.06
CA HIS A 62 6.67 17.41 6.83
C HIS A 62 6.51 18.75 6.10
N GLU A 63 5.74 18.78 5.01
CA GLU A 63 5.44 19.99 4.24
C GLU A 63 4.69 21.02 5.10
N GLY A 64 3.66 20.60 5.84
CA GLY A 64 2.94 21.48 6.77
C GLY A 64 3.82 22.07 7.87
N ALA A 65 4.77 21.29 8.41
CA ALA A 65 5.72 21.79 9.40
C ALA A 65 6.70 22.83 8.81
N LEU A 66 7.10 22.68 7.55
CA LEU A 66 7.91 23.69 6.85
C LEU A 66 7.11 24.97 6.61
N ILE A 67 5.89 24.85 6.10
CA ILE A 67 5.00 25.99 5.84
C ILE A 67 4.75 26.78 7.13
N GLY A 68 4.44 26.12 8.24
CA GLY A 68 4.23 26.79 9.52
C GLY A 68 5.48 27.54 10.02
N LYS A 69 6.68 26.97 9.83
CA LYS A 69 7.94 27.67 10.17
C LYS A 69 8.20 28.87 9.26
N ILE A 70 7.91 28.75 7.96
CA ILE A 70 8.03 29.83 6.99
C ILE A 70 7.10 30.99 7.37
N GLN A 71 5.81 30.70 7.61
CA GLN A 71 4.81 31.70 7.98
C GLN A 71 5.21 32.44 9.26
N LEU A 72 5.67 31.71 10.28
CA LEU A 72 6.16 32.31 11.52
C LEU A 72 7.36 33.24 11.28
N LEU A 73 8.34 32.82 10.47
CA LEU A 73 9.50 33.66 10.16
C LEU A 73 9.13 34.89 9.33
N GLN A 74 8.20 34.75 8.38
CA GLN A 74 7.69 35.87 7.60
C GLN A 74 6.99 36.89 8.50
N GLU A 75 6.17 36.44 9.44
CA GLU A 75 5.52 37.31 10.42
C GLU A 75 6.55 38.07 11.28
N LEU A 76 7.60 37.38 11.76
CA LEU A 76 8.69 38.01 12.53
C LEU A 76 9.52 39.01 11.70
N LEU A 77 9.66 38.77 10.39
CA LEU A 77 10.35 39.64 9.45
C LEU A 77 9.46 40.81 8.95
N GLY A 78 8.15 40.77 9.21
CA GLY A 78 7.18 41.72 8.71
C GLY A 78 6.84 41.54 7.22
N ASP A 79 7.14 40.37 6.65
CA ASP A 79 6.78 40.00 5.29
C ASP A 79 5.31 39.52 5.22
N SER A 80 4.75 39.49 4.02
CA SER A 80 3.44 38.86 3.79
C SER A 80 3.55 37.35 4.02
N PRO A 81 2.66 36.73 4.81
CA PRO A 81 2.68 35.29 5.04
C PRO A 81 2.41 34.53 3.74
N LEU A 82 3.08 33.38 3.60
CA LEU A 82 2.84 32.43 2.53
C LEU A 82 1.40 31.94 2.60
N ASP A 83 0.65 32.11 1.51
CA ASP A 83 -0.74 31.68 1.42
C ASP A 83 -0.87 30.19 1.07
N ASP A 84 -2.07 29.66 1.33
CA ASP A 84 -2.39 28.25 1.10
C ASP A 84 -2.34 27.86 -0.38
N GLU A 85 -2.53 28.84 -1.28
CA GLU A 85 -2.55 28.60 -2.72
C GLU A 85 -1.13 28.50 -3.29
N ALA A 86 -0.21 29.38 -2.88
CA ALA A 86 1.19 29.28 -3.27
C ALA A 86 1.83 28.01 -2.70
N SER A 87 1.53 27.65 -1.45
CA SER A 87 2.14 26.49 -0.79
C SER A 87 1.75 25.14 -1.42
N ARG A 88 0.55 25.01 -2.01
CA ARG A 88 0.12 23.78 -2.72
C ARG A 88 0.95 23.46 -3.96
N GLY A 89 1.54 24.47 -4.59
CA GLY A 89 2.38 24.31 -5.77
C GLY A 89 3.84 24.00 -5.45
N MET A 90 4.27 24.17 -4.19
CA MET A 90 5.66 24.01 -3.79
C MET A 90 5.96 22.58 -3.37
N SER A 91 7.09 22.07 -3.85
CA SER A 91 7.68 20.84 -3.36
C SER A 91 8.30 21.04 -1.97
N SER A 92 8.42 19.94 -1.21
CA SER A 92 9.15 19.93 0.06
C SER A 92 10.57 20.52 -0.03
N ALA A 93 11.27 20.38 -1.17
CA ALA A 93 12.59 20.94 -1.36
C ALA A 93 12.57 22.47 -1.49
N GLU A 94 11.60 23.00 -2.23
CA GLU A 94 11.41 24.45 -2.39
C GLU A 94 11.00 25.11 -1.07
N LEU A 95 10.12 24.46 -0.29
CA LEU A 95 9.78 24.91 1.06
C LEU A 95 11.00 24.91 1.99
N ALA A 96 11.83 23.87 1.93
CA ALA A 96 13.06 23.83 2.74
C ALA A 96 14.06 24.93 2.33
N ALA A 97 14.21 25.20 1.04
CA ALA A 97 15.07 26.25 0.53
C ALA A 97 14.57 27.65 0.95
N LEU A 98 13.26 27.89 0.87
CA LEU A 98 12.64 29.14 1.33
C LEU A 98 12.84 29.34 2.84
N LEU A 99 12.64 28.29 3.63
CA LEU A 99 12.88 28.34 5.07
C LEU A 99 14.34 28.72 5.38
N ALA A 100 15.31 28.11 4.69
CA ALA A 100 16.72 28.42 4.87
C ALA A 100 17.04 29.88 4.51
N ALA A 101 16.47 30.40 3.42
CA ALA A 101 16.65 31.79 3.01
C ALA A 101 16.09 32.78 4.05
N LEU A 102 14.92 32.50 4.62
CA LEU A 102 14.32 33.33 5.67
C LEU A 102 15.14 33.31 6.96
N GLN A 103 15.66 32.14 7.36
CA GLN A 103 16.54 32.01 8.52
C GLN A 103 17.82 32.83 8.35
N GLU A 104 18.42 32.82 7.17
CA GLU A 104 19.64 33.57 6.88
C GLU A 104 19.37 35.09 6.91
N ARG A 105 18.24 35.53 6.34
CA ARG A 105 17.81 36.94 6.41
C ARG A 105 17.57 37.40 7.85
N MET A 106 17.01 36.54 8.70
CA MET A 106 16.81 36.86 10.12
C MET A 106 18.15 37.00 10.84
N ARG A 107 19.10 36.08 10.62
CA ARG A 107 20.45 36.16 11.21
C ARG A 107 21.21 37.41 10.81
N SER A 108 21.10 37.81 9.55
CA SER A 108 21.76 39.03 9.05
C SER A 108 21.07 40.33 9.45
N ARG A 109 19.82 40.27 9.97
CA ARG A 109 19.13 41.40 10.60
C ARG A 109 19.58 41.63 12.03
N ASP A 110 19.93 40.56 12.74
CA ASP A 110 20.29 40.59 14.17
C ASP A 110 21.81 40.72 14.42
N ALA A 111 22.64 40.75 13.37
CA ALA A 111 24.10 40.90 13.40
C ALA A 111 24.55 42.35 13.16
#